data_AF-A0A7J5CI00-F1
#
_entry.id   AF-A0A7J5CI00-F1
#
_cell.length_a   1.000
_cell.length_b   1.000
_cell.length_c   1.000
_cell.angle_alpha   90.00
_cell.angle_beta   90.00
_cell.angle_gamma   90.00
#
_symmetry.space_group_name_H-M   'P 1'
#
loop_
_entity.id
_entity.type
_entity.pdbx_description
1 polymer ?
#
loop_
_entity_poly.entity_id
_entity_poly.type
_entity_poly.pdbx_seq_one_letter_code
_entity_poly.pdbx_strand_id
1 'polypeptide(L)'
;APASAPDRPDPPTATRADHGPPSPAPARAARTSSAPGAALRTTVDAATADAARELARTGRATLHMVGLAAFATVLGAATGRRDLLVGVAFAGRTSVAAERSVGCHVNTLPLRLRPAPDRTFASLLAEARRVTLFAAAHQDVPFDLLVERLRPTRRPRRNPLVQVAFGVQNAPPARHRSAAGVEFSGVELTPDTARLDLTLWLDERRDGLAALWTYRTDLFDHDGVVTWHRRFGAVLRTAAADPRRSLADCADTAGE
;
A
#
# COMPACT_ATOMS: atom_id res chain seq x y z
N ALA A 1 29.34 86.64 24.70
CA ALA A 1 28.57 86.15 23.55
C ALA A 1 29.44 85.19 22.75
N PRO A 2 28.96 84.02 22.29
CA PRO A 2 28.04 83.03 22.89
C PRO A 2 28.84 81.83 23.48
N ALA A 3 28.50 81.31 24.67
CA ALA A 3 27.48 80.29 24.97
C ALA A 3 27.85 78.87 24.48
N SER A 4 28.47 78.11 25.39
CA SER A 4 28.72 76.66 25.32
C SER A 4 27.40 75.89 25.34
N ALA A 5 27.24 74.94 24.41
CA ALA A 5 26.19 73.92 24.42
C ALA A 5 26.84 72.53 24.57
N PRO A 6 26.29 71.63 25.40
CA PRO A 6 26.92 70.37 25.73
C PRO A 6 26.60 69.24 24.73
N ASP A 7 27.53 68.31 24.71
CA ASP A 7 27.62 67.05 23.98
C ASP A 7 26.30 66.25 23.97
N ARG A 8 25.84 65.86 22.77
CA ARG A 8 24.72 64.92 22.60
C ARG A 8 25.30 63.50 22.56
N PRO A 9 24.85 62.55 23.41
CA PRO A 9 25.27 61.17 23.30
C PRO A 9 24.61 60.49 22.09
N ASP A 10 25.39 59.67 21.39
CA ASP A 10 24.96 58.79 20.30
C ASP A 10 23.82 57.85 20.74
N PRO A 11 22.88 57.51 19.83
CA PRO A 11 21.84 56.53 20.13
C PRO A 11 22.43 55.11 20.27
N PRO A 12 21.87 54.26 21.15
CA PRO A 12 22.37 52.92 21.35
C PRO A 12 22.17 52.05 20.11
N THR A 13 23.23 51.34 19.75
CA THR A 13 23.29 50.31 18.71
C THR A 13 22.22 49.26 18.96
N ALA A 14 21.24 49.15 18.06
CA ALA A 14 20.26 48.09 18.08
C ALA A 14 20.95 46.74 17.81
N THR A 15 21.10 45.92 18.85
CA THR A 15 21.50 44.53 18.74
C THR A 15 20.50 43.79 17.86
N ARG A 16 20.88 43.47 16.63
CA ARG A 16 20.14 42.54 15.76
C ARG A 16 20.07 41.18 16.46
N ALA A 17 18.90 40.84 16.98
CA ALA A 17 18.61 39.48 17.40
C ALA A 17 18.64 38.58 16.15
N ASP A 18 19.63 37.70 16.11
CA ASP A 18 19.78 36.66 15.08
C ASP A 18 18.65 35.63 15.28
N HIS A 19 17.52 35.84 14.60
CA HIS A 19 16.44 34.87 14.53
C HIS A 19 16.75 33.86 13.43
N GLY A 20 17.65 32.93 13.74
CA GLY A 20 17.80 31.70 12.97
C GLY A 20 16.45 30.99 12.80
N PRO A 21 16.23 30.28 11.69
CA PRO A 21 14.95 29.65 11.41
C PRO A 21 14.56 28.72 12.58
N PRO A 22 13.28 28.68 12.96
CA PRO A 22 12.84 27.85 14.08
C PRO A 22 13.20 26.39 13.79
N SER A 23 14.00 25.80 14.68
CA SER A 23 14.31 24.38 14.67
C SER A 23 13.00 23.59 14.58
N PRO A 24 12.83 22.66 13.63
CA PRO A 24 11.58 21.93 13.51
C PRO A 24 11.36 21.15 14.81
N ALA A 25 10.29 21.48 15.53
CA ALA A 25 9.84 20.71 16.67
C ALA A 25 9.69 19.25 16.22
N PRO A 26 10.09 18.25 17.03
CA PRO A 26 9.98 16.86 16.63
C PRO A 26 8.51 16.58 16.33
N ALA A 27 8.19 16.30 15.06
CA ALA A 27 6.89 15.81 14.67
C ALA A 27 6.57 14.65 15.61
N ARG A 28 5.50 14.79 16.39
CA ARG A 28 5.06 13.79 17.35
C ARG A 28 4.68 12.56 16.52
N ALA A 29 5.66 11.70 16.25
CA ALA A 29 5.50 10.52 15.42
C ALA A 29 4.30 9.76 15.97
N ALA A 30 3.25 9.65 15.15
CA ALA A 30 2.17 8.75 15.44
C ALA A 30 2.82 7.37 15.60
N ARG A 31 2.95 6.90 16.86
CA ARG A 31 3.49 5.59 17.16
C ARG A 31 2.53 4.57 16.59
N THR A 32 2.68 4.22 15.32
CA THR A 32 2.18 2.96 14.78
C THR A 32 2.98 1.88 15.50
N SER A 33 2.40 1.33 16.58
CA SER A 33 3.01 0.20 17.28
C SER A 33 3.04 -0.98 16.32
N SER A 34 4.19 -1.28 15.75
CA SER A 34 4.40 -2.52 15.01
C SER A 34 4.19 -3.69 15.97
N ALA A 35 3.34 -4.64 15.60
CA ALA A 35 3.12 -5.86 16.35
C ALA A 35 4.10 -6.96 15.88
N PRO A 36 4.33 -8.01 16.68
CA PRO A 36 5.01 -9.21 16.21
C PRO A 36 4.36 -9.70 14.91
N GLY A 37 5.19 -9.94 13.90
CA GLY A 37 4.73 -10.34 12.59
C GLY A 37 5.57 -11.47 12.03
N ALA A 38 5.05 -12.08 10.98
CA ALA A 38 5.76 -13.04 10.17
C ALA A 38 5.45 -12.78 8.69
N ALA A 39 6.21 -13.43 7.83
CA ALA A 39 5.99 -13.35 6.40
C ALA A 39 5.99 -14.73 5.74
N LEU A 40 5.16 -14.86 4.71
CA LEU A 40 5.14 -16.00 3.81
C LEU A 40 5.58 -15.51 2.42
N ARG A 41 6.70 -16.07 1.93
CA ARG A 41 7.18 -15.89 0.56
C ARG A 41 6.75 -17.10 -0.25
N THR A 42 6.04 -16.86 -1.34
CA THR A 42 5.49 -17.91 -2.20
C THR A 42 5.26 -17.34 -3.59
N THR A 43 4.67 -18.11 -4.50
CA THR A 43 4.41 -17.69 -5.87
C THR A 43 3.00 -18.07 -6.30
N VAL A 44 2.44 -17.26 -7.20
CA VAL A 44 1.37 -17.70 -8.10
C VAL A 44 2.05 -18.22 -9.35
N ASP A 45 1.67 -19.41 -9.78
CA ASP A 45 2.25 -20.09 -10.93
C ASP A 45 2.08 -19.27 -12.24
N ALA A 46 2.97 -19.51 -13.20
CA ALA A 46 2.99 -18.79 -14.47
C ALA A 46 1.65 -18.84 -15.23
N ALA A 47 0.99 -20.01 -15.26
CA ALA A 47 -0.25 -20.17 -16.01
C ALA A 47 -1.38 -19.32 -15.40
N THR A 48 -1.53 -19.34 -14.07
CA THR A 48 -2.48 -18.48 -13.38
C THR A 48 -2.14 -16.99 -13.52
N ALA A 49 -0.85 -16.64 -13.49
CA ALA A 49 -0.39 -15.27 -13.69
C ALA A 49 -0.73 -14.74 -15.10
N ASP A 50 -0.48 -15.54 -16.13
CA ASP A 50 -0.77 -15.17 -17.52
C ASP A 50 -2.28 -15.05 -17.77
N ALA A 51 -3.07 -15.96 -17.21
CA ALA A 51 -4.52 -15.88 -17.25
C ALA A 51 -5.04 -14.59 -16.57
N ALA A 52 -4.46 -14.19 -15.43
CA ALA A 52 -4.81 -12.94 -14.76
C ALA A 52 -4.40 -11.69 -15.57
N ARG A 53 -3.25 -11.73 -16.25
CA ARG A 53 -2.82 -10.65 -17.17
C ARG A 53 -3.76 -10.53 -18.38
N GLU A 54 -4.18 -11.65 -18.94
CA GLU A 54 -5.13 -11.68 -20.05
C GLU A 54 -6.51 -11.16 -19.63
N LEU A 55 -6.98 -11.53 -18.44
CA LEU A 55 -8.19 -10.96 -17.84
C LEU A 55 -8.08 -9.44 -17.66
N ALA A 56 -6.94 -8.95 -17.17
CA ALA A 56 -6.71 -7.52 -17.04
C ALA A 56 -6.81 -6.82 -18.41
N ARG A 57 -6.16 -7.37 -19.43
CA ARG A 57 -6.16 -6.84 -20.80
C ARG A 57 -7.57 -6.79 -21.40
N THR A 58 -8.30 -7.89 -21.35
CA THR A 58 -9.67 -8.00 -21.89
C THR A 58 -10.66 -7.11 -21.13
N GLY A 59 -10.51 -7.02 -19.80
CA GLY A 59 -11.30 -6.16 -18.93
C GLY A 59 -10.91 -4.67 -18.94
N ARG A 60 -9.92 -4.26 -19.77
CA ARG A 60 -9.34 -2.90 -19.79
C ARG A 60 -8.95 -2.41 -18.38
N ALA A 61 -8.40 -3.33 -17.59
CA ALA A 61 -7.94 -3.15 -16.22
C ALA A 61 -6.43 -3.45 -16.14
N THR A 62 -5.84 -3.24 -14.96
CA THR A 62 -4.45 -3.64 -14.70
C THR A 62 -4.39 -4.92 -13.88
N LEU A 63 -3.24 -5.61 -13.88
CA LEU A 63 -3.03 -6.77 -13.01
C LEU A 63 -3.28 -6.43 -11.54
N HIS A 64 -2.90 -5.22 -11.11
CA HIS A 64 -3.22 -4.70 -9.79
C HIS A 64 -4.74 -4.70 -9.51
N MET A 65 -5.57 -4.24 -10.44
CA MET A 65 -7.02 -4.21 -10.26
C MET A 65 -7.62 -5.62 -10.19
N VAL A 66 -7.10 -6.57 -10.98
CA VAL A 66 -7.51 -7.98 -10.94
C VAL A 66 -7.12 -8.62 -9.59
N GLY A 67 -5.86 -8.45 -9.16
CA GLY A 67 -5.39 -8.94 -7.88
C GLY A 67 -6.12 -8.31 -6.69
N LEU A 68 -6.42 -7.01 -6.75
CA LEU A 68 -7.19 -6.32 -5.72
C LEU A 68 -8.62 -6.88 -5.60
N ALA A 69 -9.28 -7.13 -6.73
CA ALA A 69 -10.61 -7.76 -6.74
C ALA A 69 -10.54 -9.19 -6.18
N ALA A 70 -9.57 -10.00 -6.59
CA ALA A 70 -9.37 -11.35 -6.06
C ALA A 70 -9.10 -11.35 -4.55
N PHE A 71 -8.24 -10.45 -4.06
CA PHE A 71 -7.95 -10.30 -2.64
C PHE A 71 -9.20 -9.91 -1.85
N ALA A 72 -10.01 -8.96 -2.35
CA ALA A 72 -11.28 -8.59 -1.74
C ALA A 72 -12.30 -9.73 -1.73
N THR A 73 -12.34 -10.56 -2.77
CA THR A 73 -13.18 -11.77 -2.81
C THR A 73 -12.81 -12.76 -1.71
N VAL A 74 -11.51 -13.08 -1.56
CA VAL A 74 -11.04 -14.00 -0.50
C VAL A 74 -11.36 -13.44 0.88
N LEU A 75 -11.11 -12.14 1.11
CA LEU A 75 -11.45 -11.48 2.38
C LEU A 75 -12.96 -11.52 2.66
N GLY A 76 -13.80 -11.23 1.65
CA GLY A 76 -15.25 -11.24 1.77
C GLY A 76 -15.78 -12.62 2.13
N ALA A 77 -15.29 -13.66 1.45
CA ALA A 77 -15.66 -15.05 1.72
C ALA A 77 -15.23 -15.50 3.12
N ALA A 78 -13.99 -15.22 3.52
CA ALA A 78 -13.46 -15.66 4.82
C ALA A 78 -14.05 -14.92 6.02
N THR A 79 -14.48 -13.66 5.84
CA THR A 79 -14.99 -12.83 6.95
C THR A 79 -16.51 -12.64 6.94
N GLY A 80 -17.20 -13.08 5.88
CA GLY A 80 -18.62 -12.79 5.64
C GLY A 80 -18.93 -11.32 5.37
N ARG A 81 -17.91 -10.46 5.22
CA ARG A 81 -18.08 -9.02 5.00
C ARG A 81 -18.35 -8.72 3.54
N ARG A 82 -19.36 -7.90 3.29
CA ARG A 82 -19.78 -7.47 1.95
C ARG A 82 -19.33 -6.05 1.58
N ASP A 83 -18.58 -5.40 2.47
CA ASP A 83 -18.08 -4.04 2.34
C ASP A 83 -16.75 -3.93 3.09
N LEU A 84 -15.69 -3.64 2.36
CA LEU A 84 -14.30 -3.69 2.83
C LEU A 84 -13.56 -2.40 2.44
N LEU A 85 -12.67 -1.95 3.31
CA LEU A 85 -11.63 -0.97 2.98
C LEU A 85 -10.29 -1.68 2.88
N VAL A 86 -9.66 -1.61 1.71
CA VAL A 86 -8.33 -2.16 1.45
C VAL A 86 -7.37 -1.00 1.22
N GLY A 87 -6.25 -0.98 1.94
CA GLY A 87 -5.19 -0.03 1.71
C GLY A 87 -4.44 -0.37 0.42
N VAL A 88 -4.24 0.61 -0.46
CA VAL A 88 -3.37 0.48 -1.64
C VAL A 88 -2.36 1.60 -1.61
N ALA A 89 -1.09 1.23 -1.78
CA ALA A 89 -0.02 2.20 -1.84
C ALA A 89 0.18 2.70 -3.26
N PHE A 90 0.28 4.02 -3.39
CA PHE A 90 0.71 4.72 -4.58
C PHE A 90 2.14 5.21 -4.34
N ALA A 91 3.03 5.01 -5.31
CA ALA A 91 4.43 5.39 -5.18
C ALA A 91 4.64 6.91 -5.00
N GLY A 92 3.65 7.73 -5.40
CA GLY A 92 3.67 9.20 -5.28
C GLY A 92 4.77 9.89 -6.08
N ARG A 93 5.43 9.16 -7.01
CA ARG A 93 6.46 9.68 -7.91
C ARG A 93 5.85 9.99 -9.27
N THR A 94 5.01 11.02 -9.33
CA THR A 94 4.26 11.40 -10.55
C THR A 94 5.02 12.38 -11.45
N SER A 95 6.20 12.84 -11.05
CA SER A 95 7.06 13.73 -11.84
C SER A 95 8.49 13.18 -11.96
N VAL A 96 9.16 13.51 -13.07
CA VAL A 96 10.56 13.12 -13.34
C VAL A 96 11.51 13.64 -12.23
N ALA A 97 11.19 14.79 -11.63
CA ALA A 97 11.95 15.34 -10.50
C ALA A 97 11.75 14.49 -9.23
N ALA A 98 10.53 14.01 -8.95
CA ALA A 98 10.23 13.16 -7.81
C ALA A 98 10.85 11.75 -7.97
N GLU A 99 10.95 11.22 -9.19
CA GLU A 99 11.55 9.91 -9.47
C GLU A 99 13.01 9.78 -8.96
N ARG A 100 13.78 10.87 -9.08
CA ARG A 100 15.20 10.92 -8.70
C ARG A 100 15.44 11.44 -7.28
N SER A 101 14.37 11.74 -6.55
CA SER A 101 14.47 12.32 -5.21
C SER A 101 14.57 11.23 -4.12
N VAL A 102 15.41 11.49 -3.12
CA VAL A 102 15.50 10.66 -1.92
C VAL A 102 14.48 11.18 -0.91
N GLY A 103 13.41 10.41 -0.65
CA GLY A 103 12.35 10.76 0.30
C GLY A 103 11.19 9.76 0.29
N CYS A 104 10.38 9.77 1.35
CA CYS A 104 9.17 8.95 1.45
C CYS A 104 8.03 9.59 0.65
N HIS A 105 7.78 9.07 -0.55
CA HIS A 105 6.70 9.54 -1.44
C HIS A 105 5.48 8.61 -1.44
N VAL A 106 5.59 7.46 -0.77
CA VAL A 106 4.54 6.46 -0.77
C VAL A 106 3.34 7.00 0.00
N ASN A 107 2.19 7.07 -0.66
CA ASN A 107 0.92 7.41 -0.04
C ASN A 107 -0.01 6.20 -0.09
N THR A 108 -0.63 5.85 1.03
CA THR A 108 -1.58 4.74 1.10
C THR A 108 -2.99 5.28 1.15
N LEU A 109 -3.83 4.87 0.21
CA LEU A 109 -5.24 5.28 0.16
C LEU A 109 -6.15 4.10 0.46
N PRO A 110 -7.24 4.32 1.22
CA PRO A 110 -8.27 3.33 1.44
C PRO A 110 -9.19 3.23 0.22
N LEU A 111 -9.30 2.04 -0.37
CA LEU A 111 -10.27 1.76 -1.44
C LEU A 111 -11.40 0.90 -0.91
N ARG A 112 -12.63 1.38 -1.12
CA ARG A 112 -13.85 0.67 -0.73
C ARG A 112 -14.28 -0.29 -1.82
N LEU A 113 -14.44 -1.57 -1.47
CA LEU A 113 -14.86 -2.65 -2.36
C LEU A 113 -16.02 -3.40 -1.72
N ARG A 114 -16.97 -3.85 -2.54
CA ARG A 114 -18.17 -4.53 -2.05
C ARG A 114 -18.27 -5.97 -2.58
N PRO A 115 -17.52 -6.92 -2.01
CA PRO A 115 -17.48 -8.30 -2.48
C PRO A 115 -18.70 -9.09 -2.00
N ALA A 116 -19.90 -8.69 -2.41
CA ALA A 116 -21.10 -9.46 -2.12
C ALA A 116 -21.06 -10.81 -2.90
N PRO A 117 -21.39 -11.95 -2.26
CA PRO A 117 -21.15 -13.29 -2.81
C PRO A 117 -21.87 -13.54 -4.15
N ASP A 118 -23.04 -12.95 -4.33
CA ASP A 118 -23.90 -13.06 -5.51
C ASP A 118 -23.43 -12.22 -6.71
N ARG A 119 -22.51 -11.27 -6.49
CA ARG A 119 -21.96 -10.47 -7.58
C ARG A 119 -21.05 -11.30 -8.45
N THR A 120 -20.93 -10.91 -9.73
CA THR A 120 -19.94 -11.52 -10.61
C THR A 120 -18.54 -10.93 -10.38
N PHE A 121 -17.50 -11.71 -10.68
CA PHE A 121 -16.12 -11.21 -10.62
C PHE A 121 -15.91 -10.00 -11.53
N ALA A 122 -16.46 -10.01 -12.74
CA ALA A 122 -16.40 -8.90 -13.68
C ALA A 122 -16.99 -7.61 -13.08
N SER A 123 -18.08 -7.71 -12.33
CA SER A 123 -18.68 -6.54 -11.68
C SER A 123 -17.77 -5.98 -10.57
N LEU A 124 -17.12 -6.85 -9.78
CA LEU A 124 -16.18 -6.42 -8.74
C LEU A 124 -14.91 -5.83 -9.36
N LEU A 125 -14.40 -6.42 -10.44
CA LEU A 125 -13.27 -5.91 -11.20
C LEU A 125 -13.56 -4.51 -11.78
N ALA A 126 -14.77 -4.30 -12.31
CA ALA A 126 -15.20 -2.98 -12.77
C ALA A 126 -15.25 -1.95 -11.63
N GLU A 127 -15.71 -2.35 -10.44
CA GLU A 127 -15.64 -1.50 -9.25
C GLU A 127 -14.20 -1.19 -8.84
N ALA A 128 -13.34 -2.22 -8.74
CA ALA A 128 -11.92 -2.09 -8.41
C ALA A 128 -11.21 -1.12 -9.37
N ARG A 129 -11.48 -1.23 -10.68
CA ARG A 129 -10.99 -0.30 -11.70
C ARG A 129 -11.46 1.13 -11.43
N ARG A 130 -12.77 1.33 -11.23
CA ARG A 130 -13.35 2.66 -10.99
C ARG A 130 -12.73 3.32 -9.75
N VAL A 131 -12.65 2.61 -8.63
CA VAL A 131 -12.11 3.18 -7.38
C VAL A 131 -10.60 3.40 -7.45
N THR A 132 -9.86 2.51 -8.14
CA THR A 132 -8.41 2.65 -8.30
C THR A 132 -8.06 3.86 -9.17
N LEU A 133 -8.77 4.05 -10.29
CA LEU A 133 -8.58 5.22 -11.16
C LEU A 133 -8.95 6.52 -10.45
N PHE A 134 -10.04 6.52 -9.68
CA PHE A 134 -10.42 7.68 -8.87
C PHE A 134 -9.35 8.00 -7.81
N ALA A 135 -8.84 7.00 -7.10
CA ALA A 135 -7.77 7.18 -6.12
C ALA A 135 -6.47 7.68 -6.77
N ALA A 136 -6.11 7.15 -7.94
CA ALA A 136 -4.94 7.59 -8.69
C ALA A 136 -5.00 9.07 -9.10
N ALA A 137 -6.20 9.56 -9.45
CA ALA A 137 -6.42 10.98 -9.78
C ALA A 137 -6.34 11.93 -8.57
N HIS A 138 -6.40 11.39 -7.35
CA HIS A 138 -6.35 12.15 -6.09
C HIS A 138 -5.23 11.60 -5.17
N GLN A 139 -4.17 11.06 -5.75
CA GLN A 139 -3.13 10.34 -5.00
C GLN A 139 -2.26 11.23 -4.11
N ASP A 140 -2.38 12.54 -4.29
CA ASP A 140 -1.74 13.61 -3.54
C ASP A 140 -2.44 13.91 -2.20
N VAL A 141 -3.68 13.44 -2.01
CA VAL A 141 -4.42 13.63 -0.75
C VAL A 141 -3.74 12.85 0.38
N PRO A 142 -3.21 13.50 1.43
CA PRO A 142 -2.53 12.81 2.52
C PRO A 142 -3.48 11.91 3.31
N PHE A 143 -3.05 10.69 3.64
CA PHE A 143 -3.84 9.76 4.46
C PHE A 143 -4.26 10.37 5.81
N ASP A 144 -3.39 11.14 6.45
CA ASP A 144 -3.69 11.76 7.74
C ASP A 144 -4.83 12.79 7.65
N LEU A 145 -4.93 13.49 6.51
CA LEU A 145 -6.03 14.43 6.26
C LEU A 145 -7.36 13.68 6.11
N LEU A 146 -7.36 12.50 5.48
CA LEU A 146 -8.56 11.65 5.41
C LEU A 146 -9.00 11.21 6.81
N VAL A 147 -8.06 10.79 7.67
CA VAL A 147 -8.36 10.39 9.06
C VAL A 147 -8.92 11.58 9.86
N GLU A 148 -8.33 12.76 9.71
CA GLU A 148 -8.78 13.98 10.39
C GLU A 148 -10.21 14.38 10.00
N ARG A 149 -10.56 14.28 8.71
CA ARG A 149 -11.87 14.68 8.20
C ARG A 149 -12.95 13.63 8.40
N LEU A 150 -12.63 12.34 8.25
CA LEU A 150 -13.59 11.25 8.46
C LEU A 150 -13.84 10.95 9.94
N ARG A 151 -12.91 11.32 10.83
CA ARG A 151 -12.97 11.10 12.29
C ARG A 151 -13.49 9.69 12.67
N PRO A 152 -12.86 8.61 12.17
CA PRO A 152 -13.31 7.26 12.47
C PRO A 152 -13.19 6.97 13.98
N THR A 153 -14.07 6.12 14.50
CA THR A 153 -14.01 5.67 15.89
C THR A 153 -12.65 5.02 16.18
N ARG A 154 -11.86 5.65 17.05
CA ARG A 154 -10.54 5.12 17.43
C ARG A 154 -10.72 3.87 18.28
N ARG A 155 -10.03 2.81 17.89
CA ARG A 155 -9.91 1.57 18.67
C ARG A 155 -8.45 1.32 19.01
N PRO A 156 -8.10 1.05 20.27
CA PRO A 156 -6.74 0.69 20.64
C PRO A 156 -6.23 -0.48 19.79
N ARG A 157 -4.95 -0.45 19.42
CA ARG A 157 -4.29 -1.50 18.62
C ARG A 157 -4.91 -1.77 17.23
N ARG A 158 -5.65 -0.80 16.68
CA ARG A 158 -6.14 -0.83 15.30
C ARG A 158 -5.75 0.42 14.54
N ASN A 159 -5.42 0.22 13.27
CA ASN A 159 -5.24 1.31 12.33
C ASN A 159 -6.57 2.03 12.06
N PRO A 160 -6.56 3.34 11.76
CA PRO A 160 -7.76 4.18 11.77
C PRO A 160 -8.74 3.92 10.62
N LEU A 161 -8.24 3.52 9.44
CA LEU A 161 -9.09 3.31 8.25
C LEU A 161 -8.91 1.94 7.59
N VAL A 162 -7.68 1.41 7.54
CA VAL A 162 -7.38 0.15 6.86
C VAL A 162 -6.56 -0.77 7.75
N GLN A 163 -6.90 -2.04 7.73
CA GLN A 163 -6.26 -3.10 8.51
C GLN A 163 -5.62 -4.13 7.60
N VAL A 164 -5.97 -4.12 6.32
CA VAL A 164 -5.39 -4.95 5.28
C VAL A 164 -4.92 -4.08 4.12
N ALA A 165 -3.87 -4.52 3.44
CA ALA A 165 -3.38 -3.85 2.24
C ALA A 165 -3.02 -4.83 1.13
N PHE A 166 -3.12 -4.34 -0.10
CA PHE A 166 -2.76 -5.05 -1.30
C PHE A 166 -1.94 -4.13 -2.22
N GLY A 167 -0.97 -4.70 -2.92
CA GLY A 167 -0.28 -3.99 -3.98
C GLY A 167 0.49 -4.89 -4.92
N VAL A 168 0.82 -4.34 -6.08
CA VAL A 168 1.68 -4.96 -7.09
C VAL A 168 2.88 -4.04 -7.30
N GLN A 169 4.08 -4.58 -7.16
CA GLN A 169 5.34 -3.88 -7.33
C GLN A 169 5.97 -4.28 -8.65
N ASN A 170 6.32 -3.28 -9.47
CA ASN A 170 7.02 -3.46 -10.73
C ASN A 170 8.41 -2.78 -10.68
N ALA A 171 9.08 -2.85 -9.52
CA ALA A 171 10.39 -2.27 -9.34
C ALA A 171 11.48 -3.25 -9.83
N PRO A 172 12.49 -2.78 -10.59
CA PRO A 172 13.60 -3.64 -10.97
C PRO A 172 14.35 -4.12 -9.72
N PRO A 173 14.90 -5.35 -9.74
CA PRO A 173 15.66 -5.87 -8.62
C PRO A 173 16.82 -4.94 -8.28
N ALA A 174 17.10 -4.77 -6.99
CA ALA A 174 18.21 -3.96 -6.49
C ALA A 174 19.54 -4.61 -6.87
N ARG A 175 19.99 -4.36 -8.10
CA ARG A 175 21.29 -4.77 -8.62
C ARG A 175 22.05 -3.54 -9.07
N HIS A 176 23.29 -3.44 -8.62
CA HIS A 176 24.19 -2.36 -9.01
C HIS A 176 25.56 -2.94 -9.34
N ARG A 177 26.10 -2.59 -10.50
CA ARG A 177 27.47 -2.94 -10.87
C ARG A 177 28.32 -1.67 -10.80
N SER A 178 29.36 -1.72 -9.98
CA SER A 178 30.32 -0.62 -9.85
C SER A 178 31.24 -0.53 -11.07
N ALA A 179 31.89 0.63 -11.23
CA ALA A 179 32.90 0.84 -12.28
C ALA A 179 34.10 -0.13 -12.16
N ALA A 180 34.38 -0.66 -10.97
CA ALA A 180 35.45 -1.63 -10.72
C ALA A 180 35.03 -3.09 -10.98
N GLY A 181 33.83 -3.33 -11.52
CA GLY A 181 33.34 -4.68 -11.85
C GLY A 181 32.70 -5.46 -10.70
N VAL A 182 32.60 -4.86 -9.50
CA VAL A 182 31.91 -5.47 -8.34
C VAL A 182 30.39 -5.38 -8.52
N GLU A 183 29.70 -6.50 -8.37
CA GLU A 183 28.24 -6.59 -8.40
C GLU A 183 27.67 -6.61 -6.97
N PHE A 184 26.76 -5.68 -6.71
CA PHE A 184 25.95 -5.60 -5.50
C PHE A 184 24.56 -6.11 -5.81
N SER A 185 24.06 -7.02 -4.98
CA SER A 185 22.68 -7.49 -5.01
C SER A 185 22.02 -7.20 -3.67
N GLY A 186 20.78 -6.74 -3.71
CA GLY A 186 19.95 -6.60 -2.52
C GLY A 186 19.59 -7.97 -1.95
N VAL A 187 19.74 -8.12 -0.64
CA VAL A 187 19.15 -9.23 0.10
C VAL A 187 17.85 -8.72 0.72
N GLU A 188 16.75 -9.38 0.40
CA GLU A 188 15.46 -9.01 0.95
C GLU A 188 15.32 -9.63 2.34
N LEU A 189 15.21 -8.78 3.37
CA LEU A 189 14.99 -9.24 4.73
C LEU A 189 13.55 -9.75 4.87
N THR A 190 13.36 -10.83 5.61
CA THR A 190 12.03 -11.30 6.00
C THR A 190 11.54 -10.41 7.14
N PRO A 191 10.39 -9.72 6.98
CA PRO A 191 9.85 -8.91 8.07
C PRO A 191 9.51 -9.77 9.29
N ASP A 192 9.96 -9.33 10.46
CA ASP A 192 9.64 -9.89 11.79
C ASP A 192 8.53 -9.10 12.51
N THR A 193 8.04 -8.04 11.86
CA THR A 193 7.01 -7.15 12.37
C THR A 193 5.95 -6.88 11.31
N ALA A 194 4.72 -6.63 11.77
CA ALA A 194 3.59 -6.29 10.92
C ALA A 194 2.95 -4.97 11.37
N ARG A 195 2.75 -4.05 10.40
CA ARG A 195 2.10 -2.74 10.62
C ARG A 195 0.59 -2.78 10.44
N LEU A 196 0.13 -3.71 9.60
CA LEU A 196 -1.27 -4.02 9.32
C LEU A 196 -1.56 -5.46 9.76
N ASP A 197 -2.84 -5.83 9.85
CA ASP A 197 -3.22 -7.19 10.25
C ASP A 197 -2.77 -8.21 9.17
N LEU A 198 -2.95 -7.88 7.89
CA LEU A 198 -2.54 -8.70 6.74
C LEU A 198 -2.19 -7.82 5.53
N THR A 199 -1.07 -8.09 4.87
CA THR A 199 -0.66 -7.39 3.64
C THR A 199 -0.20 -8.39 2.60
N LEU A 200 -0.64 -8.21 1.36
CA LEU A 200 -0.16 -8.96 0.19
C LEU A 200 0.53 -8.03 -0.80
N TRP A 201 1.79 -8.29 -1.08
CA TRP A 201 2.54 -7.69 -2.19
C TRP A 201 2.79 -8.72 -3.27
N LEU A 202 2.49 -8.37 -4.51
CA LEU A 202 2.88 -9.15 -5.68
C LEU A 202 4.02 -8.46 -6.40
N ASP A 203 4.96 -9.22 -6.94
CA ASP A 203 6.02 -8.75 -7.84
C ASP A 203 5.96 -9.57 -9.12
N GLU A 204 5.87 -8.87 -10.26
CA GLU A 204 5.80 -9.49 -11.57
C GLU A 204 7.16 -10.09 -11.96
N ARG A 205 7.20 -11.42 -12.08
CA ARG A 205 8.36 -12.16 -12.56
C ARG A 205 8.05 -12.81 -13.91
N ARG A 206 9.09 -13.29 -14.59
CA ARG A 206 8.92 -14.02 -15.87
C ARG A 206 8.23 -15.37 -15.68
N ASP A 207 8.40 -15.98 -14.51
CA ASP A 207 7.92 -17.31 -14.13
C ASP A 207 6.64 -17.29 -13.27
N GLY A 208 5.98 -16.13 -13.15
CA GLY A 208 4.73 -15.99 -12.43
C GLY A 208 4.64 -14.68 -11.65
N LEU A 209 3.95 -14.72 -10.50
CA LEU A 209 3.87 -13.60 -9.57
C LEU A 209 4.50 -14.03 -8.25
N ALA A 210 5.62 -13.42 -7.88
CA ALA A 210 6.16 -13.59 -6.54
C ALA A 210 5.20 -12.91 -5.56
N ALA A 211 4.84 -13.61 -4.50
CA ALA A 211 3.89 -13.14 -3.49
C ALA A 211 4.57 -13.09 -2.12
N LEU A 212 4.53 -11.90 -1.50
CA LEU A 212 4.96 -11.67 -0.13
C LEU A 212 3.73 -11.32 0.71
N TRP A 213 3.39 -12.24 1.59
CA TRP A 213 2.42 -12.00 2.65
C TRP A 213 3.16 -11.52 3.90
N THR A 214 2.65 -10.48 4.54
CA THR A 214 3.10 -10.05 5.88
C THR A 214 1.89 -9.96 6.79
N TYR A 215 1.97 -10.56 7.97
CA TYR A 215 0.81 -10.72 8.84
C TYR A 215 1.21 -10.68 10.31
N ARG A 216 0.24 -10.33 11.14
CA ARG A 216 0.35 -10.36 12.60
C ARG A 216 0.21 -11.78 13.12
N THR A 217 1.20 -12.25 13.88
CA THR A 217 1.20 -13.61 14.42
C THR A 217 0.23 -13.83 15.58
N ASP A 218 -0.28 -12.76 16.19
CA ASP A 218 -1.36 -12.83 17.17
C ASP A 218 -2.76 -12.95 16.55
N LEU A 219 -2.87 -12.85 15.21
CA LEU A 219 -4.13 -12.97 14.46
C LEU A 219 -4.12 -14.11 13.44
N PHE A 220 -2.95 -14.45 12.89
CA PHE A 220 -2.80 -15.45 11.85
C PHE A 220 -1.64 -16.41 12.18
N ASP A 221 -1.88 -17.69 11.95
CA ASP A 221 -0.82 -18.70 11.90
C ASP A 221 -0.32 -18.89 10.44
N HIS A 222 0.81 -19.57 10.31
CA HIS A 222 1.47 -19.77 9.02
C HIS A 222 0.59 -20.58 8.04
N ASP A 223 0.03 -21.69 8.49
CA ASP A 223 -0.76 -22.61 7.66
C ASP A 223 -2.08 -21.96 7.19
N GLY A 224 -2.66 -21.10 8.03
CA GLY A 224 -3.76 -20.23 7.67
C GLY A 224 -3.38 -19.33 6.50
N VAL A 225 -2.28 -18.59 6.60
CA VAL A 225 -1.85 -17.69 5.50
C VAL A 225 -1.49 -18.46 4.23
N VAL A 226 -0.94 -19.68 4.33
CA VAL A 226 -0.77 -20.58 3.17
C VAL A 226 -2.12 -20.91 2.53
N THR A 227 -3.14 -21.18 3.33
CA THR A 227 -4.51 -21.43 2.85
C THR A 227 -5.10 -20.19 2.18
N TRP A 228 -4.89 -18.99 2.75
CA TRP A 228 -5.28 -17.73 2.12
C TRP A 228 -4.61 -17.52 0.76
N HIS A 229 -3.32 -17.87 0.63
CA HIS A 229 -2.60 -17.79 -0.65
C HIS A 229 -3.15 -18.76 -1.69
N ARG A 230 -3.42 -20.02 -1.31
CA ARG A 230 -4.04 -21.00 -2.21
C ARG A 230 -5.40 -20.51 -2.70
N ARG A 231 -6.22 -19.98 -1.79
CA ARG A 231 -7.52 -19.41 -2.12
C ARG A 231 -7.41 -18.24 -3.10
N PHE A 232 -6.45 -17.35 -2.87
CA PHE A 232 -6.16 -16.24 -3.77
C PHE A 232 -5.81 -16.70 -5.18
N GLY A 233 -4.90 -17.68 -5.32
CA GLY A 233 -4.54 -18.25 -6.62
C GLY A 233 -5.72 -18.93 -7.33
N ALA A 234 -6.55 -19.68 -6.60
CA ALA A 234 -7.73 -20.32 -7.16
C ALA A 234 -8.80 -19.31 -7.61
N VAL A 235 -9.04 -18.25 -6.83
CA VAL A 235 -9.94 -17.15 -7.26
C VAL A 235 -9.43 -16.52 -8.55
N LEU A 236 -8.12 -16.23 -8.68
CA LEU A 236 -7.54 -15.68 -9.92
C LEU A 236 -7.79 -16.61 -11.12
N ARG A 237 -7.55 -17.91 -10.94
CA ARG A 237 -7.72 -18.92 -12.00
C ARG A 237 -9.18 -19.03 -12.44
N THR A 238 -10.10 -19.16 -11.49
CA THR A 238 -11.54 -19.29 -11.77
C THR A 238 -12.10 -18.03 -12.41
N ALA A 239 -11.70 -16.86 -11.91
CA ALA A 239 -12.11 -15.57 -12.47
C ALA A 239 -11.57 -15.34 -13.88
N ALA A 240 -10.33 -15.77 -14.17
CA ALA A 240 -9.77 -15.66 -15.50
C ALA A 240 -10.43 -16.62 -16.51
N ALA A 241 -10.87 -17.80 -16.05
CA ALA A 241 -11.60 -18.74 -16.88
C ALA A 241 -13.03 -18.26 -17.23
N ASP A 242 -13.76 -17.71 -16.26
CA ASP A 242 -15.07 -17.09 -16.51
C ASP A 242 -15.34 -15.91 -15.56
N PRO A 243 -15.15 -14.66 -16.03
CA PRO A 243 -15.38 -13.47 -15.23
C PRO A 243 -16.85 -13.26 -14.83
N ARG A 244 -17.80 -13.98 -15.45
CA ARG A 244 -19.23 -13.89 -15.13
C ARG A 244 -19.65 -14.77 -13.96
N ARG A 245 -18.76 -15.65 -13.46
CA ARG A 245 -19.01 -16.43 -12.25
C ARG A 245 -19.24 -15.54 -11.03
N SER A 246 -20.06 -16.03 -10.11
CA SER A 246 -20.30 -15.35 -8.84
C SER A 246 -19.03 -15.36 -7.97
N LEU A 247 -18.93 -14.40 -7.06
CA LEU A 247 -17.81 -14.35 -6.12
C LEU A 247 -17.80 -15.56 -5.18
N ALA A 248 -18.97 -16.07 -4.81
CA ALA A 248 -19.11 -17.31 -4.04
C ALA A 248 -18.50 -18.50 -4.78
N ASP A 249 -18.88 -18.73 -6.04
CA ASP A 249 -18.36 -19.85 -6.83
C ASP A 249 -16.83 -19.75 -7.01
N CYS A 250 -16.33 -18.54 -7.25
CA CYS A 250 -14.89 -18.29 -7.34
C CYS A 250 -14.16 -18.64 -6.04
N ALA A 251 -14.78 -18.41 -4.88
CA ALA A 251 -14.20 -18.67 -3.56
C ALA A 251 -14.37 -20.14 -3.12
N ASP A 252 -15.44 -20.81 -3.54
CA ASP A 252 -15.72 -22.21 -3.18
C ASP A 252 -14.81 -23.17 -3.95
N THR A 253 -14.53 -22.89 -5.23
CA THR A 253 -13.50 -23.63 -6.01
C THR A 253 -12.09 -23.47 -5.41
N ALA A 254 -11.93 -22.58 -4.44
CA ALA A 254 -10.69 -22.27 -3.76
C ALA A 254 -10.51 -23.08 -2.44
N GLY A 255 -11.55 -23.82 -2.04
CA GLY A 255 -11.60 -24.61 -0.81
C GLY A 255 -11.30 -26.11 -0.96
N GLU A 256 -11.25 -26.62 -2.20
CA GLU A 256 -10.74 -27.97 -2.55
C GLU A 256 -9.23 -27.93 -2.83
#